data_AF-Q5WU32-F1
#
_entry.id   AF-Q5WU32-F1
#
_cell.length_a   1.000
_cell.length_b   1.000
_cell.length_c   1.000
_cell.angle_alpha   90.00
_cell.angle_beta   90.00
_cell.angle_gamma   90.00
#
_symmetry.space_group_name_H-M   'P 1'
#
loop_
_entity.id
_entity.type
_entity.pdbx_description
1 polymer ?
#
loop_
_entity_poly.entity_id
_entity_poly.type
_entity_poly.pdbx_seq_one_letter_code
_entity_poly.pdbx_strand_id
1 'polypeptide(L)'
;MYNLTIHNLENYEKDPKIRLIPWALWENLFQHFISVYELSLMTLSYKEAIHIFLPRTKNMEQLRQLLCLYYAHFDRNDKQFWCDVHKKGIKSEVICCAAAITGCSSALDTISLSLMPDEIVKMIQAENYYASRLAAENGHLHVLNRLCELAPTEVMAMIQAENYHAFRLAAENGHLHVLNRLCELAPTEATAMIQSENYYAFRWAAVGRGHHNVINFLLDCPAMLGYAEMHEFEYGEKYVNPFIARHVNRLKEMHDAFKQSNLEDLFDLVTKSECLQGFYMLRNLIRRNDEALLDDIRFLLSIPGIKALAPAGTTPGNENELLRLALRLGNQGACALLLSIPSVLALTKANNYYIDETGGRLDLRAVA
;
A
#
# COMPACT_ATOMS: atom_id res chain seq x y z
N MET A 1 -42.96 -0.17 12.95
CA MET A 1 -41.69 -0.44 12.23
C MET A 1 -41.24 -1.85 12.61
N TYR A 2 -40.71 -2.62 11.66
CA TYR A 2 -40.17 -3.97 11.86
C TYR A 2 -38.66 -3.98 11.54
N ASN A 3 -37.93 -4.99 12.03
CA ASN A 3 -36.53 -5.16 11.64
C ASN A 3 -36.46 -5.40 10.13
N LEU A 4 -35.40 -4.92 9.49
CA LEU A 4 -35.27 -4.95 8.04
C LEU A 4 -33.93 -5.55 7.64
N THR A 5 -34.00 -6.51 6.73
CA THR A 5 -32.84 -7.17 6.11
C THR A 5 -32.88 -6.94 4.61
N ILE A 6 -31.81 -6.38 4.04
CA ILE A 6 -31.71 -6.09 2.61
C ILE A 6 -30.35 -6.55 2.09
N HIS A 7 -30.36 -7.60 1.28
CA HIS A 7 -29.15 -8.14 0.64
C HIS A 7 -28.88 -7.60 -0.77
N ASN A 8 -29.91 -7.10 -1.46
CA ASN A 8 -29.77 -6.63 -2.83
C ASN A 8 -29.76 -5.09 -2.91
N LEU A 9 -28.94 -4.56 -3.81
CA LEU A 9 -28.78 -3.12 -3.99
C LEU A 9 -30.09 -2.45 -4.48
N GLU A 10 -30.91 -3.16 -5.26
CA GLU A 10 -32.14 -2.59 -5.81
C GLU A 10 -33.16 -2.22 -4.71
N ASN A 11 -33.38 -3.09 -3.73
CA ASN A 11 -34.27 -2.81 -2.61
C ASN A 11 -33.66 -1.80 -1.64
N TYR A 12 -32.34 -1.78 -1.53
CA TYR A 12 -31.61 -0.82 -0.71
C TYR A 12 -31.83 0.61 -1.20
N GLU A 13 -31.67 0.84 -2.51
CA GLU A 13 -31.84 2.16 -3.13
C GLU A 13 -33.30 2.68 -3.08
N LYS A 14 -34.27 1.77 -2.97
CA LYS A 14 -35.69 2.10 -2.85
C LYS A 14 -36.07 2.60 -1.45
N ASP A 15 -35.30 2.27 -0.41
CA ASP A 15 -35.59 2.73 0.95
C ASP A 15 -35.02 4.14 1.18
N PRO A 16 -35.86 5.16 1.46
CA PRO A 16 -35.44 6.55 1.52
C PRO A 16 -34.49 6.86 2.70
N LYS A 17 -34.46 6.01 3.73
CA LYS A 17 -33.63 6.21 4.92
C LYS A 17 -32.37 5.38 4.85
N ILE A 18 -32.46 4.12 4.46
CA ILE A 18 -31.33 3.20 4.46
C ILE A 18 -30.30 3.58 3.39
N ARG A 19 -30.75 4.07 2.22
CA ARG A 19 -29.86 4.56 1.14
C ARG A 19 -28.99 5.76 1.52
N LEU A 20 -29.24 6.40 2.67
CA LEU A 20 -28.40 7.49 3.18
C LEU A 20 -27.08 6.97 3.75
N ILE A 21 -27.05 5.72 4.21
CA ILE A 21 -25.83 5.03 4.62
C ILE A 21 -25.06 4.68 3.34
N PRO A 22 -23.71 4.68 3.33
CA PRO A 22 -22.95 4.11 2.23
C PRO A 22 -23.16 2.60 2.12
N TRP A 23 -23.32 2.10 0.89
CA TRP A 23 -23.52 0.66 0.63
C TRP A 23 -22.42 -0.22 1.25
N ALA A 24 -21.15 0.16 1.14
CA ALA A 24 -20.05 -0.60 1.75
C ALA A 24 -20.19 -0.75 3.29
N LEU A 25 -20.67 0.31 3.97
CA LEU A 25 -20.95 0.23 5.41
C LEU A 25 -22.18 -0.65 5.68
N TRP A 26 -23.19 -0.60 4.80
CA TRP A 26 -24.35 -1.46 4.90
C TRP A 26 -23.99 -2.96 4.85
N GLU A 27 -23.10 -3.34 3.93
CA GLU A 27 -22.62 -4.72 3.80
C GLU A 27 -21.72 -5.13 4.97
N ASN A 28 -20.68 -4.34 5.25
CA ASN A 28 -19.61 -4.78 6.15
C ASN A 28 -19.92 -4.52 7.63
N LEU A 29 -20.44 -3.33 7.95
CA LEU A 29 -20.71 -2.92 9.33
C LEU A 29 -22.13 -3.28 9.75
N PHE A 30 -23.12 -3.04 8.88
CA PHE A 30 -24.51 -3.36 9.18
C PHE A 30 -24.89 -4.81 8.93
N GLN A 31 -24.10 -5.55 8.15
CA GLN A 31 -24.33 -6.96 7.80
C GLN A 31 -25.73 -7.18 7.20
N HIS A 32 -26.13 -6.26 6.31
CA HIS A 32 -27.42 -6.27 5.64
C HIS A 32 -28.65 -6.14 6.56
N PHE A 33 -28.48 -5.76 7.82
CA PHE A 33 -29.54 -5.76 8.82
C PHE A 33 -29.60 -4.44 9.60
N ILE A 34 -30.82 -3.94 9.81
CA ILE A 34 -31.12 -2.83 10.72
C ILE A 34 -32.33 -3.14 11.60
N SER A 35 -32.20 -2.80 12.88
CA SER A 35 -33.26 -2.99 13.85
C SER A 35 -34.32 -1.90 13.76
N VAL A 36 -35.52 -2.17 14.29
CA VAL A 36 -36.60 -1.18 14.46
C VAL A 36 -36.13 0.07 15.17
N TYR A 37 -35.30 -0.12 16.20
CA TYR A 37 -34.78 0.98 17.01
C TYR A 37 -33.80 1.86 16.21
N GLU A 38 -32.87 1.25 15.48
CA GLU A 38 -31.94 2.01 14.63
C GLU A 38 -32.70 2.75 13.51
N LEU A 39 -33.70 2.10 12.91
CA LEU A 39 -34.54 2.73 11.89
C LEU A 39 -35.37 3.89 12.45
N SER A 40 -35.83 3.81 13.70
CA SER A 40 -36.56 4.92 14.34
C SER A 40 -35.65 6.12 14.55
N LEU A 41 -34.37 5.91 14.90
CA LEU A 41 -33.38 7.00 14.98
C LEU A 41 -33.23 7.74 13.64
N MET A 42 -33.37 7.05 12.50
CA MET A 42 -33.27 7.68 11.17
C MET A 42 -34.58 8.33 10.70
N THR A 43 -35.72 7.83 11.19
CA THR A 43 -37.04 8.21 10.67
C THR A 43 -37.66 9.39 11.41
N LEU A 44 -37.46 9.46 12.73
CA LEU A 44 -37.95 10.56 13.56
C LEU A 44 -37.21 11.88 13.24
N SER A 45 -37.74 13.02 13.68
CA SER A 45 -36.97 14.27 13.65
C SER A 45 -35.74 14.16 14.56
N TYR A 46 -34.68 14.94 14.29
CA TYR A 46 -33.46 14.92 15.10
C TYR A 46 -33.74 15.10 16.61
N LYS A 47 -34.63 16.05 16.96
CA LYS A 47 -35.00 16.32 18.36
C LYS A 47 -35.66 15.12 19.04
N GLU A 48 -36.55 14.42 18.34
CA GLU A 48 -37.21 13.21 18.83
C GLU A 48 -36.22 12.04 18.90
N ALA A 49 -35.39 11.88 17.87
CA ALA A 49 -34.37 10.83 17.80
C ALA A 49 -33.38 10.95 18.97
N ILE A 50 -32.82 12.13 19.21
CA ILE A 50 -31.93 12.39 20.36
C ILE A 50 -32.67 12.20 21.69
N HIS A 51 -33.93 12.60 21.79
CA HIS A 51 -34.70 12.39 23.02
C HIS A 51 -34.78 10.91 23.40
N ILE A 52 -35.12 10.03 22.44
CA ILE A 52 -35.23 8.58 22.66
C ILE A 52 -33.88 7.83 22.60
N PHE A 53 -32.81 8.54 22.24
CA PHE A 53 -31.50 7.94 22.05
C PHE A 53 -30.94 7.41 23.37
N LEU A 54 -30.64 6.11 23.37
CA LEU A 54 -30.09 5.35 24.47
C LEU A 54 -28.91 4.53 23.93
N PRO A 55 -27.66 4.98 24.19
CA PRO A 55 -26.47 4.23 23.78
C PRO A 55 -26.47 2.82 24.34
N ARG A 56 -26.15 1.84 23.48
CA ARG A 56 -25.93 0.46 23.93
C ARG A 56 -24.59 0.32 24.67
N THR A 57 -24.33 -0.83 25.27
CA THR A 57 -23.11 -1.05 26.07
C THR A 57 -21.88 -1.37 25.21
N LYS A 58 -22.06 -2.05 24.08
CA LYS A 58 -20.98 -2.47 23.18
C LYS A 58 -20.63 -1.39 22.17
N ASN A 59 -19.34 -1.24 21.88
CA ASN A 59 -18.82 -0.21 20.96
C ASN A 59 -19.44 -0.32 19.55
N MET A 60 -19.49 -1.52 18.97
CA MET A 60 -20.09 -1.74 17.65
C MET A 60 -21.58 -1.37 17.59
N GLU A 61 -22.33 -1.64 18.66
CA GLU A 61 -23.75 -1.29 18.72
C GLU A 61 -23.94 0.23 18.84
N GLN A 62 -23.12 0.90 19.68
CA GLN A 62 -23.09 2.37 19.74
C GLN A 62 -22.71 2.99 18.39
N LEU A 63 -21.71 2.43 17.71
CA LEU A 63 -21.25 2.92 16.41
C LEU A 63 -22.34 2.83 15.36
N ARG A 64 -23.06 1.70 15.28
CA ARG A 64 -24.23 1.56 14.39
C ARG A 64 -25.30 2.61 14.68
N GLN A 65 -25.66 2.79 15.95
CA GLN A 65 -26.64 3.80 16.37
C GLN A 65 -26.19 5.23 16.01
N LEU A 66 -24.91 5.54 16.21
CA LEU A 66 -24.32 6.84 15.91
C LEU A 66 -24.29 7.10 14.39
N LEU A 67 -23.92 6.11 13.58
CA LEU A 67 -23.92 6.24 12.12
C LEU A 67 -25.34 6.41 11.58
N CYS A 68 -26.35 5.74 12.17
CA CYS A 68 -27.76 5.96 11.83
C CYS A 68 -28.17 7.42 12.07
N LEU A 69 -27.84 7.98 13.24
CA LEU A 69 -28.09 9.39 13.53
C LEU A 69 -27.33 10.32 12.59
N TYR A 70 -26.06 10.02 12.32
CA TYR A 70 -25.19 10.83 11.46
C TYR A 70 -25.76 10.92 10.05
N TYR A 71 -25.99 9.79 9.37
CA TYR A 71 -26.46 9.81 7.99
C TYR A 71 -27.90 10.32 7.83
N ALA A 72 -28.71 10.26 8.88
CA ALA A 72 -30.08 10.77 8.84
C ALA A 72 -30.20 12.28 9.13
N HIS A 73 -29.34 12.82 9.99
CA HIS A 73 -29.54 14.15 10.57
C HIS A 73 -28.34 15.09 10.50
N PHE A 74 -27.13 14.61 10.27
CA PHE A 74 -25.94 15.46 10.35
C PHE A 74 -25.89 16.46 9.19
N ASP A 75 -25.96 17.74 9.52
CA ASP A 75 -25.58 18.84 8.62
C ASP A 75 -24.14 19.28 8.94
N ARG A 76 -23.35 19.61 7.91
CA ARG A 76 -21.88 19.76 7.97
C ARG A 76 -21.37 20.81 8.97
N ASN A 77 -22.24 21.70 9.45
CA ASN A 77 -21.91 22.77 10.38
C ASN A 77 -22.34 22.50 11.83
N ASP A 78 -22.82 21.30 12.14
CA ASP A 78 -23.46 21.05 13.43
C ASP A 78 -22.49 20.54 14.52
N LYS A 79 -21.84 21.46 15.22
CA LYS A 79 -21.11 21.16 16.47
C LYS A 79 -22.04 20.66 17.59
N GLN A 80 -23.33 21.02 17.54
CA GLN A 80 -24.31 20.60 18.56
C GLN A 80 -24.53 19.10 18.48
N PHE A 81 -24.53 18.51 17.28
CA PHE A 81 -24.68 17.08 17.07
C PHE A 81 -23.70 16.25 17.92
N TRP A 82 -22.39 16.52 17.79
CA TRP A 82 -21.35 15.77 18.50
C TRP A 82 -21.42 15.97 20.02
N CYS A 83 -21.77 17.19 20.46
CA CYS A 83 -22.01 17.48 21.87
C CYS A 83 -23.20 16.69 22.43
N ASP A 84 -24.30 16.58 21.68
CA ASP A 84 -25.52 15.89 22.11
C ASP A 84 -25.27 14.39 22.26
N VAL A 85 -24.64 13.76 21.26
CA VAL A 85 -24.34 12.31 21.31
C VAL A 85 -23.35 11.96 22.41
N HIS A 86 -22.35 12.83 22.65
CA HIS A 86 -21.41 12.66 23.77
C HIS A 86 -22.12 12.79 25.12
N LYS A 87 -22.98 13.81 25.30
CA LYS A 87 -23.79 13.97 26.53
C LYS A 87 -24.76 12.82 26.78
N LYS A 88 -25.22 12.16 25.73
CA LYS A 88 -26.07 10.97 25.84
C LYS A 88 -25.31 9.73 26.30
N GLY A 89 -23.98 9.77 26.36
CA GLY A 89 -23.13 8.69 26.88
C GLY A 89 -22.54 7.79 25.79
N ILE A 90 -22.45 8.26 24.54
CA ILE A 90 -21.62 7.57 23.55
C ILE A 90 -20.16 7.75 23.95
N LYS A 91 -19.43 6.64 23.95
CA LYS A 91 -18.01 6.62 24.33
C LYS A 91 -17.17 7.43 23.34
N SER A 92 -16.16 8.13 23.84
CA SER A 92 -15.29 8.99 23.02
C SER A 92 -14.60 8.20 21.90
N GLU A 93 -14.16 6.97 22.16
CA GLU A 93 -13.55 6.11 21.14
C GLU A 93 -14.53 5.73 20.02
N VAL A 94 -15.83 5.61 20.31
CA VAL A 94 -16.87 5.35 19.30
C VAL A 94 -17.09 6.58 18.43
N ILE A 95 -17.07 7.77 19.01
CA ILE A 95 -17.15 9.03 18.24
C ILE A 95 -15.90 9.18 17.37
N CYS A 96 -14.72 8.83 17.90
CA CYS A 96 -13.47 8.82 17.15
C CYS A 96 -13.52 7.86 15.94
N CYS A 97 -14.05 6.65 16.12
CA CYS A 97 -14.28 5.70 15.02
C CYS A 97 -15.29 6.24 13.99
N ALA A 98 -16.38 6.87 14.43
CA ALA A 98 -17.35 7.47 13.51
C ALA A 98 -16.72 8.62 12.71
N ALA A 99 -15.85 9.43 13.32
CA ALA A 99 -15.09 10.46 12.62
C ALA A 99 -14.19 9.87 11.52
N ALA A 100 -13.50 8.77 11.85
CA ALA A 100 -12.63 8.03 10.93
C ALA A 100 -13.38 7.34 9.79
N ILE A 101 -14.63 6.91 9.99
CA ILE A 101 -15.45 6.30 8.94
C ILE A 101 -16.05 7.37 8.02
N THR A 102 -16.60 8.43 8.62
CA THR A 102 -17.37 9.45 7.89
C THR A 102 -16.49 10.54 7.28
N GLY A 103 -15.23 10.64 7.71
CA GLY A 103 -14.35 11.74 7.36
C GLY A 103 -14.68 13.05 8.10
N CYS A 104 -15.47 13.00 9.18
CA CYS A 104 -15.89 14.20 9.90
C CYS A 104 -14.87 14.61 10.97
N SER A 105 -13.83 15.36 10.60
CA SER A 105 -12.80 15.81 11.56
C SER A 105 -13.32 16.73 12.66
N SER A 106 -14.42 17.46 12.43
CA SER A 106 -15.04 18.33 13.44
C SER A 106 -15.60 17.55 14.63
N ALA A 107 -15.86 16.25 14.47
CA ALA A 107 -16.20 15.36 15.58
C ALA A 107 -15.04 15.27 16.58
N LEU A 108 -13.81 15.09 16.08
CA LEU A 108 -12.60 15.03 16.89
C LEU A 108 -12.34 16.37 17.61
N ASP A 109 -12.49 17.48 16.90
CA ASP A 109 -12.35 18.81 17.50
C ASP A 109 -13.34 19.02 18.64
N THR A 110 -14.61 18.66 18.43
CA THR A 110 -15.67 18.89 19.41
C THR A 110 -15.48 18.04 20.65
N ILE A 111 -15.19 16.74 20.49
CA ILE A 111 -14.97 15.86 21.66
C ILE A 111 -13.68 16.20 22.39
N SER A 112 -12.61 16.62 21.68
CA SER A 112 -11.33 16.98 22.31
C SER A 112 -11.45 18.15 23.28
N LEU A 113 -12.40 19.08 23.05
CA LEU A 113 -12.67 20.18 23.99
C LEU A 113 -13.26 19.73 25.32
N SER A 114 -13.84 18.53 25.38
CA SER A 114 -14.51 17.98 26.57
C SER A 114 -13.67 16.94 27.31
N LEU A 115 -12.45 16.64 26.84
CA LEU A 115 -11.61 15.57 27.34
C LEU A 115 -10.29 16.12 27.87
N MET A 116 -9.76 15.47 28.90
CA MET A 116 -8.40 15.72 29.39
C MET A 116 -7.38 15.10 28.41
N PRO A 117 -6.12 15.60 28.37
CA PRO A 117 -5.09 15.06 27.48
C PRO A 117 -4.92 13.54 27.54
N ASP A 118 -4.91 12.96 28.74
CA ASP A 118 -4.79 11.50 28.93
C ASP A 118 -6.00 10.73 28.39
N GLU A 119 -7.18 11.34 28.41
CA GLU A 119 -8.40 10.74 27.86
C GLU A 119 -8.41 10.78 26.33
N ILE A 120 -7.87 11.84 25.73
CA ILE A 120 -7.67 11.94 24.27
C ILE A 120 -6.71 10.83 23.81
N VAL A 121 -5.62 10.62 24.53
CA VAL A 121 -4.67 9.53 24.22
C VAL A 121 -5.34 8.17 24.35
N LYS A 122 -6.09 7.89 25.43
CA LYS A 122 -6.83 6.63 25.59
C LYS A 122 -7.88 6.41 24.50
N MET A 123 -8.59 7.47 24.10
CA MET A 123 -9.55 7.43 23.00
C MET A 123 -8.87 7.02 21.68
N ILE A 124 -7.66 7.54 21.41
CA ILE A 124 -6.90 7.22 20.19
C ILE A 124 -6.28 5.82 20.27
N GLN A 125 -5.82 5.38 21.44
CA GLN A 125 -5.26 4.05 21.68
C GLN A 125 -6.32 2.92 21.63
N ALA A 126 -7.60 3.28 21.72
CA ALA A 126 -8.70 2.33 21.79
C ALA A 126 -8.66 1.29 20.65
N GLU A 127 -8.90 0.03 21.02
CA GLU A 127 -8.90 -1.11 20.09
C GLU A 127 -7.64 -1.17 19.21
N ASN A 128 -6.48 -0.85 19.80
CA ASN A 128 -5.18 -0.81 19.11
C ASN A 128 -5.20 0.15 17.90
N TYR A 129 -5.50 1.42 18.19
CA TYR A 129 -5.53 2.52 17.21
C TYR A 129 -6.52 2.29 16.06
N TYR A 130 -7.70 1.74 16.38
CA TYR A 130 -8.69 1.36 15.38
C TYR A 130 -9.17 2.53 14.51
N ALA A 131 -9.38 3.70 15.12
CA ALA A 131 -9.78 4.90 14.38
C ALA A 131 -8.74 5.31 13.32
N SER A 132 -7.44 5.21 13.61
CA SER A 132 -6.37 5.52 12.64
C SER A 132 -6.38 4.53 11.47
N ARG A 133 -6.63 3.24 11.76
CA ARG A 133 -6.75 2.20 10.73
C ARG A 133 -7.99 2.41 9.84
N LEU A 134 -9.15 2.74 10.44
CA LEU A 134 -10.37 3.08 9.71
C LEU A 134 -10.20 4.34 8.85
N ALA A 135 -9.53 5.38 9.34
CA ALA A 135 -9.28 6.59 8.58
C ALA A 135 -8.41 6.31 7.35
N ALA A 136 -7.42 5.42 7.49
CA ALA A 136 -6.58 4.99 6.39
C ALA A 136 -7.33 4.12 5.37
N GLU A 137 -8.15 3.18 5.84
CA GLU A 137 -9.01 2.33 4.99
C GLU A 137 -9.98 3.15 4.13
N ASN A 138 -10.56 4.21 4.71
CA ASN A 138 -11.52 5.08 4.02
C ASN A 138 -10.86 6.25 3.28
N GLY A 139 -9.52 6.37 3.34
CA GLY A 139 -8.78 7.42 2.62
C GLY A 139 -8.92 8.82 3.22
N HIS A 140 -9.39 8.95 4.47
CA HIS A 140 -9.63 10.22 5.14
C HIS A 140 -8.37 10.80 5.77
N LEU A 141 -7.45 11.23 4.92
CA LEU A 141 -6.14 11.77 5.28
C LEU A 141 -6.21 12.92 6.31
N HIS A 142 -7.20 13.80 6.20
CA HIS A 142 -7.39 14.92 7.13
C HIS A 142 -7.76 14.45 8.54
N VAL A 143 -8.54 13.37 8.68
CA VAL A 143 -8.82 12.76 9.99
C VAL A 143 -7.56 12.11 10.54
N LEU A 144 -6.83 11.37 9.71
CA LEU A 144 -5.56 10.73 10.12
C LEU A 144 -4.55 11.77 10.63
N ASN A 145 -4.37 12.88 9.90
CA ASN A 145 -3.52 13.99 10.33
C ASN A 145 -4.02 14.59 11.65
N ARG A 146 -5.33 14.75 11.80
CA ARG A 146 -5.89 15.29 13.04
C ARG A 146 -5.64 14.39 14.25
N LEU A 147 -5.69 13.06 14.08
CA LEU A 147 -5.30 12.12 15.13
C LEU A 147 -3.82 12.28 15.51
N CYS A 148 -2.93 12.46 14.54
CA CYS A 148 -1.51 12.73 14.79
C CYS A 148 -1.29 14.05 15.55
N GLU A 149 -2.08 15.09 15.26
CA GLU A 149 -2.00 16.37 15.97
C GLU A 149 -2.51 16.28 17.42
N LEU A 150 -3.56 15.47 17.65
CA LEU A 150 -4.16 15.27 18.98
C LEU A 150 -3.30 14.39 19.88
N ALA A 151 -2.53 13.45 19.32
CA ALA A 151 -1.64 12.56 20.04
C ALA A 151 -0.28 12.41 19.33
N PRO A 152 0.56 13.46 19.32
CA PRO A 152 1.83 13.46 18.59
C PRO A 152 2.83 12.42 19.12
N THR A 153 2.74 12.03 20.40
CA THR A 153 3.58 10.99 21.00
C THR A 153 3.22 9.58 20.52
N GLU A 154 2.00 9.38 20.00
CA GLU A 154 1.49 8.07 19.61
C GLU A 154 1.68 7.78 18.12
N VAL A 155 2.14 8.74 17.31
CA VAL A 155 2.20 8.63 15.85
C VAL A 155 2.90 7.36 15.38
N MET A 156 4.06 7.03 15.95
CA MET A 156 4.78 5.81 15.55
C MET A 156 4.01 4.54 15.95
N ALA A 157 3.43 4.51 17.15
CA ALA A 157 2.63 3.38 17.61
C ALA A 157 1.36 3.18 16.78
N MET A 158 0.70 4.27 16.37
CA MET A 158 -0.42 4.24 15.43
C MET A 158 -0.04 3.61 14.09
N ILE A 159 1.15 3.95 13.57
CA ILE A 159 1.64 3.44 12.29
C ILE A 159 2.00 1.94 12.41
N GLN A 160 2.66 1.54 13.50
CA GLN A 160 3.11 0.16 13.72
C GLN A 160 1.96 -0.79 14.13
N ALA A 161 0.81 -0.25 14.55
CA ALA A 161 -0.34 -1.01 15.02
C ALA A 161 -0.76 -2.12 14.06
N GLU A 162 -0.99 -3.32 14.61
CA GLU A 162 -1.41 -4.52 13.89
C GLU A 162 -0.56 -4.82 12.64
N ASN A 163 0.75 -4.68 12.78
CA ASN A 163 1.72 -4.90 11.70
C ASN A 163 1.41 -3.99 10.49
N TYR A 164 1.46 -2.68 10.72
CA TYR A 164 1.28 -1.64 9.70
C TYR A 164 -0.08 -1.70 9.00
N HIS A 165 -1.13 -2.02 9.75
CA HIS A 165 -2.46 -2.28 9.17
C HIS A 165 -3.04 -1.06 8.45
N ALA A 166 -2.80 0.15 8.95
CA ALA A 166 -3.22 1.38 8.28
C ALA A 166 -2.61 1.51 6.87
N PHE A 167 -1.33 1.18 6.70
CA PHE A 167 -0.67 1.18 5.40
C PHE A 167 -1.26 0.11 4.48
N ARG A 168 -1.49 -1.09 5.01
CA ARG A 168 -2.09 -2.22 4.26
C ARG A 168 -3.50 -1.90 3.76
N LEU A 169 -4.38 -1.38 4.61
CA LEU A 169 -5.75 -1.02 4.25
C LEU A 169 -5.81 0.14 3.25
N ALA A 170 -4.97 1.16 3.42
CA ALA A 170 -4.88 2.26 2.46
C ALA A 170 -4.42 1.77 1.08
N ALA A 171 -3.47 0.83 1.03
CA ALA A 171 -2.99 0.26 -0.23
C ALA A 171 -4.04 -0.60 -0.94
N GLU A 172 -4.70 -1.48 -0.19
CA GLU A 172 -5.80 -2.33 -0.68
C GLU A 172 -6.94 -1.49 -1.29
N ASN A 173 -7.23 -0.31 -0.73
CA ASN A 173 -8.27 0.59 -1.22
C ASN A 173 -7.75 1.68 -2.19
N GLY A 174 -6.47 1.63 -2.59
CA GLY A 174 -5.93 2.53 -3.62
C GLY A 174 -5.62 3.96 -3.15
N HIS A 175 -5.56 4.21 -1.84
CA HIS A 175 -5.37 5.53 -1.23
C HIS A 175 -3.91 5.96 -1.17
N LEU A 176 -3.31 6.20 -2.34
CA LEU A 176 -1.91 6.63 -2.48
C LEU A 176 -1.56 7.87 -1.64
N HIS A 177 -2.47 8.83 -1.51
CA HIS A 177 -2.26 10.04 -0.70
C HIS A 177 -2.08 9.73 0.81
N VAL A 178 -2.72 8.67 1.31
CA VAL A 178 -2.51 8.19 2.69
C VAL A 178 -1.17 7.47 2.80
N LEU A 179 -0.80 6.63 1.83
CA LEU A 179 0.50 5.94 1.82
C LEU A 179 1.68 6.92 1.84
N ASN A 180 1.62 7.96 1.00
CA ASN A 180 2.61 9.03 0.97
C ASN A 180 2.74 9.66 2.35
N ARG A 181 1.61 9.98 2.99
CA ARG A 181 1.64 10.57 4.33
C ARG A 181 2.24 9.65 5.38
N LEU A 182 1.90 8.36 5.35
CA LEU A 182 2.46 7.38 6.30
C LEU A 182 3.98 7.27 6.14
N CYS A 183 4.49 7.25 4.89
CA CYS A 183 5.93 7.28 4.62
C CYS A 183 6.60 8.60 5.05
N GLU A 184 5.91 9.75 4.95
CA GLU A 184 6.42 11.03 5.47
C GLU A 184 6.51 11.05 7.00
N LEU A 185 5.51 10.46 7.68
CA LEU A 185 5.46 10.40 9.15
C LEU A 185 6.46 9.38 9.72
N ALA A 186 6.77 8.32 8.99
CA ALA A 186 7.69 7.26 9.41
C ALA A 186 8.63 6.83 8.26
N PRO A 187 9.56 7.69 7.82
CA PRO A 187 10.43 7.40 6.68
C PRO A 187 11.35 6.20 6.92
N THR A 188 11.73 5.93 8.18
CA THR A 188 12.55 4.77 8.55
C THR A 188 11.79 3.45 8.44
N GLU A 189 10.46 3.48 8.55
CA GLU A 189 9.60 2.30 8.52
C GLU A 189 9.05 2.01 7.11
N ALA A 190 9.31 2.87 6.11
CA ALA A 190 8.74 2.76 4.77
C ALA A 190 8.94 1.37 4.14
N THR A 191 10.16 0.82 4.23
CA THR A 191 10.46 -0.53 3.73
C THR A 191 9.72 -1.61 4.53
N ALA A 192 9.65 -1.48 5.87
CA ALA A 192 8.96 -2.45 6.72
C ALA A 192 7.44 -2.46 6.47
N MET A 193 6.83 -1.28 6.26
CA MET A 193 5.43 -1.14 5.87
C MET A 193 5.13 -1.86 4.57
N ILE A 194 5.97 -1.68 3.54
CA ILE A 194 5.82 -2.33 2.24
C ILE A 194 5.97 -3.85 2.35
N GLN A 195 6.91 -4.33 3.16
CA GLN A 195 7.20 -5.77 3.32
C GLN A 195 6.23 -6.50 4.25
N SER A 196 5.46 -5.77 5.07
CA SER A 196 4.55 -6.32 6.06
C SER A 196 3.56 -7.35 5.49
N GLU A 197 3.27 -8.39 6.29
CA GLU A 197 2.34 -9.47 5.93
C GLU A 197 2.62 -10.07 4.54
N ASN A 198 3.91 -10.29 4.24
CA ASN A 198 4.39 -10.80 2.95
C ASN A 198 3.89 -9.94 1.77
N TYR A 199 4.28 -8.66 1.78
CA TYR A 199 3.90 -7.69 0.75
C TYR A 199 2.38 -7.55 0.55
N TYR A 200 1.62 -7.57 1.66
CA TYR A 200 0.15 -7.48 1.63
C TYR A 200 -0.31 -6.27 0.80
N ALA A 201 0.26 -5.09 1.07
CA ALA A 201 -0.10 -3.86 0.38
C ALA A 201 -0.05 -3.99 -1.15
N PHE A 202 0.99 -4.64 -1.67
CA PHE A 202 1.14 -4.88 -3.10
C PHE A 202 0.16 -5.93 -3.63
N ARG A 203 0.10 -7.08 -2.96
CA ARG A 203 -0.74 -8.22 -3.37
C ARG A 203 -2.21 -7.83 -3.48
N TRP A 204 -2.72 -7.08 -2.50
CA TRP A 204 -4.12 -6.68 -2.45
C TRP A 204 -4.42 -5.49 -3.38
N ALA A 205 -3.50 -4.52 -3.50
CA ALA A 205 -3.63 -3.46 -4.49
C ALA A 205 -3.64 -3.98 -5.94
N ALA A 206 -3.10 -5.17 -6.19
CA ALA A 206 -3.02 -5.78 -7.51
C ALA A 206 -4.30 -6.53 -7.94
N VAL A 207 -5.23 -6.82 -7.01
CA VAL A 207 -6.42 -7.66 -7.25
C VAL A 207 -7.42 -6.98 -8.19
N GLY A 208 -8.14 -7.78 -8.99
CA GLY A 208 -9.20 -7.30 -9.87
C GLY A 208 -8.69 -6.33 -10.95
N ARG A 209 -9.30 -5.14 -11.04
CA ARG A 209 -8.79 -4.07 -11.94
C ARG A 209 -7.47 -3.47 -11.44
N GLY A 210 -7.22 -3.52 -10.14
CA GLY A 210 -5.97 -3.07 -9.52
C GLY A 210 -5.79 -1.55 -9.42
N HIS A 211 -5.13 -1.13 -8.36
CA HIS A 211 -4.80 0.26 -8.05
C HIS A 211 -3.42 0.61 -8.62
N HIS A 212 -3.37 0.88 -9.93
CA HIS A 212 -2.12 1.12 -10.67
C HIS A 212 -1.25 2.25 -10.09
N ASN A 213 -1.88 3.28 -9.52
CA ASN A 213 -1.19 4.36 -8.80
C ASN A 213 -0.41 3.85 -7.59
N VAL A 214 -1.03 2.98 -6.76
CA VAL A 214 -0.38 2.34 -5.62
C VAL A 214 0.67 1.34 -6.08
N ILE A 215 0.37 0.53 -7.09
CA ILE A 215 1.32 -0.46 -7.61
C ILE A 215 2.60 0.21 -8.13
N ASN A 216 2.48 1.26 -8.94
CA ASN A 216 3.67 1.97 -9.45
C ASN A 216 4.48 2.60 -8.30
N PHE A 217 3.81 3.21 -7.32
CA PHE A 217 4.45 3.75 -6.12
C PHE A 217 5.22 2.67 -5.34
N LEU A 218 4.62 1.48 -5.17
CA LEU A 218 5.26 0.38 -4.46
C LEU A 218 6.44 -0.21 -5.26
N LEU A 219 6.35 -0.27 -6.59
CA LEU A 219 7.43 -0.75 -7.47
C LEU A 219 8.67 0.14 -7.48
N ASP A 220 8.58 1.39 -7.04
CA ASP A 220 9.74 2.26 -6.82
C ASP A 220 10.62 1.80 -5.64
N CYS A 221 10.12 0.91 -4.78
CA CYS A 221 10.94 0.23 -3.78
C CYS A 221 11.68 -0.96 -4.43
N PRO A 222 13.03 -1.00 -4.44
CA PRO A 222 13.76 -2.08 -5.10
C PRO A 222 13.43 -3.48 -4.53
N ALA A 223 13.23 -3.61 -3.22
CA ALA A 223 12.87 -4.88 -2.61
C ALA A 223 11.49 -5.38 -3.08
N MET A 224 10.54 -4.46 -3.27
CA MET A 224 9.22 -4.77 -3.79
C MET A 224 9.28 -5.15 -5.27
N LEU A 225 10.02 -4.40 -6.10
CA LEU A 225 10.25 -4.78 -7.50
C LEU A 225 10.88 -6.17 -7.59
N GLY A 226 11.92 -6.44 -6.78
CA GLY A 226 12.59 -7.73 -6.72
C GLY A 226 11.66 -8.89 -6.34
N TYR A 227 10.66 -8.66 -5.49
CA TYR A 227 9.61 -9.65 -5.24
C TYR A 227 8.66 -9.76 -6.46
N ALA A 228 8.05 -8.66 -6.87
CA ALA A 228 6.97 -8.65 -7.86
C ALA A 228 7.41 -9.20 -9.22
N GLU A 229 8.63 -8.91 -9.64
CA GLU A 229 9.14 -9.31 -10.95
C GLU A 229 9.43 -10.82 -11.07
N MET A 230 9.49 -11.54 -9.94
CA MET A 230 9.56 -13.01 -9.90
C MET A 230 8.22 -13.69 -10.11
N HIS A 231 7.12 -12.96 -9.92
CA HIS A 231 5.74 -13.45 -10.03
C HIS A 231 5.16 -13.02 -11.38
N GLU A 232 5.73 -13.57 -12.46
CA GLU A 232 5.41 -13.18 -13.85
C GLU A 232 3.95 -13.41 -14.21
N PHE A 233 3.34 -14.50 -13.71
CA PHE A 233 1.95 -14.83 -13.98
C PHE A 233 1.01 -13.84 -13.28
N GLU A 234 1.30 -13.47 -12.04
CA GLU A 234 0.44 -12.62 -11.22
C GLU A 234 0.57 -11.14 -11.59
N TYR A 235 1.79 -10.66 -11.90
CA TYR A 235 2.07 -9.23 -12.03
C TYR A 235 2.82 -8.84 -13.30
N GLY A 236 3.38 -9.79 -14.04
CA GLY A 236 4.29 -9.57 -15.17
C GLY A 236 3.68 -8.66 -16.23
N GLU A 237 2.72 -9.17 -16.99
CA GLU A 237 2.13 -8.43 -18.11
C GLU A 237 1.42 -7.15 -17.67
N LYS A 238 0.71 -7.21 -16.55
CA LYS A 238 -0.17 -6.13 -16.13
C LYS A 238 0.56 -4.95 -15.50
N TYR A 239 1.60 -5.21 -14.71
CA TYR A 239 2.24 -4.18 -13.87
C TYR A 239 3.74 -4.08 -14.10
N VAL A 240 4.47 -5.19 -13.98
CA VAL A 240 5.94 -5.20 -13.98
C VAL A 240 6.49 -4.85 -15.35
N ASN A 241 6.04 -5.50 -16.42
CA ASN A 241 6.57 -5.28 -17.77
C ASN A 241 6.36 -3.82 -18.23
N PRO A 242 5.15 -3.22 -18.09
CA PRO A 242 4.95 -1.81 -18.42
C PRO A 242 5.75 -0.86 -17.52
N PHE A 243 5.88 -1.18 -16.23
CA PHE A 243 6.70 -0.38 -15.30
C PHE A 243 8.16 -0.35 -15.75
N ILE A 244 8.75 -1.51 -16.01
CA ILE A 244 10.15 -1.64 -16.43
C ILE A 244 10.36 -0.95 -17.77
N ALA A 245 9.49 -1.17 -18.76
CA ALA A 245 9.62 -0.55 -20.08
C ALA A 245 9.63 1.00 -20.00
N ARG A 246 8.74 1.59 -19.18
CA ARG A 246 8.73 3.04 -18.95
C ARG A 246 10.02 3.52 -18.28
N HIS A 247 10.53 2.79 -17.30
CA HIS A 247 11.75 3.19 -16.59
C HIS A 247 13.01 3.04 -17.44
N VAL A 248 13.12 1.97 -18.23
CA VAL A 248 14.22 1.80 -19.20
C VAL A 248 14.21 2.93 -20.21
N ASN A 249 13.05 3.29 -20.77
CA ASN A 249 12.95 4.41 -21.71
C ASN A 249 13.32 5.75 -21.06
N ARG A 250 12.87 6.00 -19.83
CA ARG A 250 13.28 7.20 -19.08
C ARG A 250 14.80 7.26 -18.87
N LEU A 251 15.43 6.14 -18.54
CA LEU A 251 16.88 6.06 -18.39
C LEU A 251 17.61 6.33 -19.71
N LYS A 252 17.09 5.83 -20.84
CA LYS A 252 17.63 6.14 -22.17
C LYS A 252 17.54 7.63 -22.48
N GLU A 253 16.38 8.25 -22.24
CA GLU A 253 16.19 9.70 -22.43
C GLU A 253 17.16 10.53 -21.57
N MET A 254 17.34 10.15 -20.30
CA MET A 254 18.30 10.80 -19.40
C MET A 254 19.74 10.63 -19.88
N HIS A 255 20.11 9.42 -20.33
CA HIS A 255 21.42 9.13 -20.88
C HIS A 255 21.71 9.94 -22.16
N ASP A 256 20.74 10.04 -23.07
CA ASP A 256 20.90 10.76 -24.33
C ASP A 256 20.99 12.27 -24.10
N ALA A 257 20.17 12.82 -23.20
CA ALA A 257 20.25 14.22 -22.78
C ALA A 257 21.60 14.54 -22.11
N PHE A 258 22.10 13.63 -21.25
CA PHE A 258 23.39 13.79 -20.58
C PHE A 258 24.55 13.85 -21.60
N LYS A 259 24.57 12.95 -22.60
CA LYS A 259 25.59 12.94 -23.66
C LYS A 259 25.62 14.20 -24.50
N GLN A 260 24.47 14.86 -24.68
CA GLN A 260 24.42 16.14 -25.40
C GLN A 260 25.07 17.28 -24.63
N SER A 261 25.04 17.24 -23.29
CA SER A 261 25.61 18.28 -22.43
C SER A 261 27.03 17.97 -21.93
N ASN A 262 27.41 16.69 -21.85
CA ASN A 262 28.70 16.25 -21.33
C ASN A 262 29.34 15.22 -22.28
N LEU A 263 30.20 15.70 -23.19
CA LEU A 263 30.82 14.88 -24.25
C LEU A 263 31.84 13.86 -23.73
N GLU A 264 32.48 14.13 -22.59
CA GLU A 264 33.56 13.30 -22.04
C GLU A 264 33.14 12.52 -20.77
N ASP A 265 32.02 12.89 -20.14
CA ASP A 265 31.56 12.24 -18.91
C ASP A 265 30.68 11.02 -19.21
N LEU A 266 30.72 10.06 -18.29
CA LEU A 266 29.92 8.84 -18.37
C LEU A 266 28.62 9.01 -17.57
N PHE A 267 27.48 8.74 -18.21
CA PHE A 267 26.19 8.70 -17.53
C PHE A 267 26.15 7.54 -16.53
N ASP A 268 25.80 7.83 -15.28
CA ASP A 268 25.62 6.84 -14.22
C ASP A 268 24.49 7.23 -13.24
N LEU A 269 24.08 6.27 -12.42
CA LEU A 269 23.09 6.44 -11.37
C LEU A 269 23.76 6.90 -10.07
N VAL A 270 23.07 7.78 -9.34
CA VAL A 270 23.66 8.46 -8.17
C VAL A 270 23.50 7.61 -6.91
N THR A 271 22.36 6.94 -6.76
CA THR A 271 22.01 6.24 -5.52
C THR A 271 22.14 4.73 -5.65
N LYS A 272 22.52 4.06 -4.55
CA LYS A 272 22.51 2.59 -4.46
C LYS A 272 21.12 2.01 -4.73
N SER A 273 20.06 2.75 -4.38
CA SER A 273 18.67 2.34 -4.60
C SER A 273 18.35 2.27 -6.09
N GLU A 274 18.72 3.29 -6.86
CA GLU A 274 18.53 3.31 -8.32
C GLU A 274 19.31 2.18 -9.00
N CYS A 275 20.57 1.95 -8.59
CA CYS A 275 21.35 0.82 -9.11
C CYS A 275 20.70 -0.52 -8.82
N LEU A 276 20.17 -0.71 -7.60
CA LEU A 276 19.49 -1.94 -7.20
C LEU A 276 18.15 -2.12 -7.94
N GLN A 277 17.40 -1.04 -8.17
CA GLN A 277 16.21 -1.07 -9.02
C GLN A 277 16.59 -1.48 -10.45
N GLY A 278 17.65 -0.89 -11.01
CA GLY A 278 18.23 -1.26 -12.30
C GLY A 278 18.64 -2.73 -12.39
N PHE A 279 19.23 -3.28 -11.33
CA PHE A 279 19.55 -4.70 -11.23
C PHE A 279 18.30 -5.59 -11.31
N TYR A 280 17.23 -5.27 -10.58
CA TYR A 280 15.99 -6.05 -10.65
C TYR A 280 15.23 -5.88 -11.97
N MET A 281 15.29 -4.71 -12.60
CA MET A 281 14.80 -4.52 -13.96
C MET A 281 15.56 -5.41 -14.95
N LEU A 282 16.89 -5.44 -14.87
CA LEU A 282 17.74 -6.30 -15.68
C LEU A 282 17.44 -7.79 -15.45
N ARG A 283 17.25 -8.19 -14.18
CA ARG A 283 16.88 -9.57 -13.81
C ARG A 283 15.57 -10.00 -14.48
N ASN A 284 14.57 -9.12 -14.50
CA ASN A 284 13.30 -9.39 -15.17
C ASN A 284 13.47 -9.54 -16.69
N LEU A 285 14.18 -8.61 -17.34
CA LEU A 285 14.40 -8.67 -18.79
C LEU A 285 15.11 -9.96 -19.20
N ILE A 286 16.11 -10.38 -18.43
CA ILE A 286 16.79 -11.67 -18.63
C ILE A 286 15.81 -12.83 -18.43
N ARG A 287 14.96 -12.77 -17.39
CA ARG A 287 13.98 -13.82 -17.04
C ARG A 287 13.00 -14.10 -18.18
N ARG A 288 12.50 -13.04 -18.82
CA ARG A 288 11.52 -13.17 -19.91
C ARG A 288 12.08 -13.82 -21.18
N ASN A 289 13.41 -13.92 -21.29
CA ASN A 289 14.11 -14.62 -22.37
C ASN A 289 13.55 -14.33 -23.78
N ASP A 290 13.44 -13.04 -24.09
CA ASP A 290 12.94 -12.54 -25.37
C ASP A 290 14.05 -11.75 -26.07
N GLU A 291 14.37 -12.14 -27.31
CA GLU A 291 15.44 -11.52 -28.11
C GLU A 291 15.21 -10.02 -28.34
N ALA A 292 13.94 -9.57 -28.39
CA ALA A 292 13.61 -8.15 -28.55
C ALA A 292 14.09 -7.27 -27.38
N LEU A 293 14.42 -7.88 -26.24
CA LEU A 293 14.86 -7.19 -25.02
C LEU A 293 16.38 -7.09 -24.91
N LEU A 294 17.12 -7.70 -25.83
CA LEU A 294 18.57 -7.78 -25.74
C LEU A 294 19.24 -6.39 -25.77
N ASP A 295 18.65 -5.45 -26.51
CA ASP A 295 19.13 -4.06 -26.56
C ASP A 295 18.91 -3.32 -25.24
N ASP A 296 17.78 -3.58 -24.57
CA ASP A 296 17.51 -3.02 -23.23
C ASP A 296 18.45 -3.62 -22.18
N ILE A 297 18.70 -4.92 -22.25
CA ILE A 297 19.69 -5.61 -21.40
C ILE A 297 21.08 -5.01 -21.62
N ARG A 298 21.50 -4.82 -22.87
CA ARG A 298 22.79 -4.20 -23.21
C ARG A 298 22.87 -2.77 -22.71
N PHE A 299 21.80 -2.00 -22.85
CA PHE A 299 21.71 -0.62 -22.37
C PHE A 299 21.87 -0.56 -20.85
N LEU A 300 21.09 -1.33 -20.08
CA LEU A 300 21.21 -1.34 -18.62
C LEU A 300 22.61 -1.77 -18.15
N LEU A 301 23.21 -2.77 -18.80
CA LEU A 301 24.59 -3.18 -18.54
C LEU A 301 25.63 -2.14 -18.97
N SER A 302 25.27 -1.13 -19.78
CA SER A 302 26.18 -0.04 -20.11
C SER A 302 26.35 0.95 -18.95
N ILE A 303 25.34 1.07 -18.09
CA ILE A 303 25.32 1.96 -16.92
C ILE A 303 26.26 1.40 -15.83
N PRO A 304 27.30 2.15 -15.40
CA PRO A 304 28.33 1.63 -14.50
C PRO A 304 27.80 1.09 -13.17
N GLY A 305 26.88 1.82 -12.52
CA GLY A 305 26.29 1.44 -11.24
C GLY A 305 25.51 0.13 -11.30
N ILE A 306 24.82 -0.15 -12.42
CA ILE A 306 24.13 -1.44 -12.65
C ILE A 306 25.15 -2.52 -13.01
N LYS A 307 26.10 -2.23 -13.91
CA LYS A 307 27.16 -3.17 -14.31
C LYS A 307 27.98 -3.65 -13.12
N ALA A 308 28.26 -2.77 -12.15
CA ALA A 308 28.98 -3.11 -10.92
C ALA A 308 28.22 -4.14 -10.06
N LEU A 309 26.90 -4.22 -10.19
CA LEU A 309 26.05 -5.20 -9.51
C LEU A 309 25.85 -6.50 -10.30
N ALA A 310 26.32 -6.60 -11.56
CA ALA A 310 26.20 -7.81 -12.36
C ALA A 310 26.75 -9.10 -11.69
N PRO A 311 27.88 -9.08 -10.95
CA PRO A 311 28.37 -10.27 -10.25
C PRO A 311 27.65 -10.56 -8.92
N ALA A 312 26.77 -9.67 -8.46
CA ALA A 312 26.12 -9.80 -7.16
C ALA A 312 25.06 -10.93 -7.14
N GLY A 313 24.66 -11.29 -5.93
CA GLY A 313 23.52 -12.15 -5.65
C GLY A 313 22.61 -11.54 -4.59
N THR A 314 21.31 -11.82 -4.67
CA THR A 314 20.33 -11.38 -3.65
C THR A 314 20.47 -12.09 -2.31
N THR A 315 21.14 -13.25 -2.28
CA THR A 315 21.41 -14.01 -1.07
C THR A 315 22.92 -14.22 -0.88
N PRO A 316 23.44 -14.20 0.36
CA PRO A 316 24.85 -14.50 0.61
C PRO A 316 25.25 -15.87 0.05
N GLY A 317 26.38 -15.93 -0.67
CA GLY A 317 26.87 -17.15 -1.32
C GLY A 317 26.15 -17.52 -2.62
N ASN A 318 25.35 -16.59 -3.17
CA ASN A 318 24.60 -16.76 -4.42
C ASN A 318 25.12 -15.80 -5.50
N GLU A 319 26.44 -15.70 -5.67
CA GLU A 319 27.07 -14.80 -6.65
C GLU A 319 26.67 -15.14 -8.10
N ASN A 320 26.88 -14.18 -9.02
CA ASN A 320 26.56 -14.31 -10.46
C ASN A 320 25.11 -14.77 -10.70
N GLU A 321 24.17 -14.25 -9.91
CA GLU A 321 22.76 -14.64 -9.99
C GLU A 321 22.17 -14.43 -11.40
N LEU A 322 22.44 -13.26 -12.01
CA LEU A 322 21.94 -12.93 -13.34
C LEU A 322 22.44 -13.92 -14.40
N LEU A 323 23.70 -14.36 -14.29
CA LEU A 323 24.29 -15.32 -15.23
C LEU A 323 23.67 -16.71 -15.03
N ARG A 324 23.50 -17.16 -13.78
CA ARG A 324 22.86 -18.46 -13.50
C ARG A 324 21.41 -18.48 -13.95
N LEU A 325 20.69 -17.36 -13.77
CA LEU A 325 19.34 -17.19 -14.31
C LEU A 325 19.33 -17.31 -15.85
N ALA A 326 20.21 -16.59 -16.54
CA ALA A 326 20.32 -16.64 -18.00
C ALA A 326 20.64 -18.06 -18.50
N LEU A 327 21.59 -18.75 -17.86
CA LEU A 327 21.96 -20.13 -18.19
C LEU A 327 20.79 -21.10 -18.02
N ARG A 328 20.09 -21.04 -16.88
CA ARG A 328 18.94 -21.91 -16.58
C ARG A 328 17.81 -21.74 -17.60
N LEU A 329 17.60 -20.52 -18.08
CA LEU A 329 16.57 -20.19 -19.07
C LEU A 329 17.03 -20.40 -20.51
N GLY A 330 18.32 -20.69 -20.75
CA GLY A 330 18.88 -20.80 -22.08
C GLY A 330 18.99 -19.47 -22.83
N ASN A 331 19.02 -18.33 -22.12
CA ASN A 331 19.11 -17.00 -22.71
C ASN A 331 20.54 -16.70 -23.21
N GLN A 332 20.84 -17.14 -24.44
CA GLN A 332 22.17 -17.08 -25.03
C GLN A 332 22.71 -15.64 -25.13
N GLY A 333 21.85 -14.69 -25.52
CA GLY A 333 22.20 -13.28 -25.65
C GLY A 333 22.61 -12.66 -24.32
N ALA A 334 21.81 -12.88 -23.27
CA ALA A 334 22.15 -12.40 -21.93
C ALA A 334 23.42 -13.07 -21.38
N CYS A 335 23.59 -14.38 -21.58
CA CYS A 335 24.81 -15.10 -21.19
C CYS A 335 26.06 -14.48 -21.83
N ALA A 336 26.03 -14.21 -23.14
CA ALA A 336 27.16 -13.60 -23.85
C ALA A 336 27.49 -12.21 -23.31
N LEU A 337 26.48 -11.37 -23.07
CA LEU A 337 26.69 -10.04 -22.50
C LEU A 337 27.26 -10.10 -21.08
N LEU A 338 26.74 -10.98 -20.22
CA LEU A 338 27.23 -11.11 -18.84
C LEU A 338 28.65 -11.68 -18.76
N LEU A 339 28.99 -12.69 -19.58
CA LEU A 339 30.34 -13.28 -19.62
C LEU A 339 31.40 -12.31 -20.16
N SER A 340 30.99 -11.28 -20.92
CA SER A 340 31.91 -10.21 -21.34
C SER A 340 32.35 -9.29 -20.20
N ILE A 341 31.69 -9.34 -19.04
CA ILE A 341 32.02 -8.51 -17.89
C ILE A 341 33.13 -9.20 -17.07
N PRO A 342 34.33 -8.58 -16.90
CA PRO A 342 35.46 -9.24 -16.25
C PRO A 342 35.19 -9.73 -14.83
N SER A 343 34.41 -8.99 -14.04
CA SER A 343 34.06 -9.37 -12.66
C SER A 343 33.15 -10.61 -12.61
N VAL A 344 32.21 -10.73 -13.55
CA VAL A 344 31.35 -11.92 -13.70
C VAL A 344 32.20 -13.11 -14.13
N LEU A 345 33.05 -12.92 -15.16
CA LEU A 345 33.94 -13.96 -15.68
C LEU A 345 34.95 -14.49 -14.64
N ALA A 346 35.48 -13.61 -13.79
CA ALA A 346 36.41 -14.02 -12.74
C ALA A 346 35.75 -15.02 -11.77
N LEU A 347 34.47 -14.80 -11.44
CA LEU A 347 33.71 -15.68 -10.54
C LEU A 347 33.31 -17.01 -11.17
N THR A 348 33.16 -17.08 -12.50
CA THR A 348 32.94 -18.38 -13.18
C THR A 348 34.17 -19.27 -13.11
N LYS A 349 35.37 -18.70 -13.22
CA LYS A 349 36.65 -19.42 -13.10
C LYS A 349 36.93 -19.90 -11.68
N ALA A 350 36.59 -19.08 -10.69
CA ALA A 350 36.92 -19.36 -9.28
C ALA A 350 36.04 -20.45 -8.65
N ASN A 351 34.80 -20.62 -9.11
CA ASN A 351 33.79 -21.40 -8.42
C ASN A 351 33.16 -22.49 -9.30
N ASN A 352 32.47 -23.45 -8.70
CA ASN A 352 31.79 -24.55 -9.43
C ASN A 352 30.27 -24.36 -9.51
N TYR A 353 29.78 -23.13 -9.33
CA TYR A 353 28.36 -22.81 -9.13
C TYR A 353 27.44 -23.04 -10.33
N TYR A 354 27.92 -23.66 -11.41
CA TYR A 354 27.22 -23.71 -12.71
C TYR A 354 27.06 -25.13 -13.28
N ILE A 355 27.55 -26.15 -12.58
CA ILE A 355 27.43 -27.55 -13.01
C ILE A 355 25.95 -27.93 -13.13
N ASP A 356 25.14 -27.55 -12.15
CA ASP A 356 23.72 -27.91 -12.11
C ASP A 356 22.92 -27.14 -13.16
N GLU A 357 23.21 -25.84 -13.34
CA GLU A 357 22.56 -24.97 -14.33
C GLU A 357 22.86 -25.34 -15.77
N THR A 358 24.02 -25.95 -16.05
CA THR A 358 24.40 -26.44 -17.38
C THR A 358 24.02 -27.91 -17.61
N GLY A 359 23.37 -28.56 -16.62
CA GLY A 359 23.06 -29.99 -16.67
C GLY A 359 24.30 -30.87 -16.80
N GLY A 360 25.44 -30.42 -16.25
CA GLY A 360 26.74 -31.10 -16.35
C GLY A 360 27.38 -31.09 -17.75
N ARG A 361 26.82 -30.34 -18.72
CA ARG A 361 27.27 -30.37 -20.13
C ARG A 361 28.33 -29.34 -20.47
N LEU A 362 28.48 -28.28 -19.67
CA LEU A 362 29.47 -27.23 -19.91
C LEU A 362 30.26 -26.93 -18.64
N ASP A 363 31.56 -27.20 -18.66
CA ASP A 363 32.48 -26.63 -17.69
C ASP A 363 32.82 -25.19 -18.09
N LEU A 364 32.13 -24.23 -17.48
CA LEU A 364 32.38 -22.81 -17.73
C LEU A 364 33.78 -22.36 -17.30
N ARG A 365 34.54 -23.17 -16.54
CA ARG A 365 35.96 -22.89 -16.27
C ARG A 365 36.84 -23.09 -17.50
N ALA A 366 36.43 -23.98 -18.41
CA ALA A 366 37.18 -24.33 -19.62
C ALA A 366 36.87 -23.42 -20.83
N VAL A 367 35.75 -22.69 -20.78
CA VAL A 367 35.25 -21.83 -21.87
C VAL A 367 35.49 -20.34 -21.58
N ALA A 368 35.86 -19.99 -20.35
CA ALA A 368 36.04 -18.62 -19.85
C ALA A 368 37.47 -18.06 -20.02
#